data_AF-D4AVB9-F1
#
_entry.id   AF-D4AVB9-F1
#
_cell.length_a   1.000
_cell.length_b   1.000
_cell.length_c   1.000
_cell.angle_alpha   90.00
_cell.angle_beta   90.00
_cell.angle_gamma   90.00
#
_symmetry.space_group_name_H-M   'P 1'
#
loop_
_entity.id
_entity.type
_entity.pdbx_description
1 polymer ?
#
loop_
_entity_poly.entity_id
_entity_poly.type
_entity_poly.pdbx_seq_one_letter_code
_entity_poly.pdbx_strand_id
1 'polypeptide(L)'
;MQTSRAKIQPSESKPDRVTVMTMLTRPALVKHVQFTARQLMYRGTSSSSLQVHHFFEHCEYMAERGYILVEVIRPYITRLRITPLEMEEIKNLFYPLNPPCRVRTRPMEVLCVGPSRSGTWSLRTALIHLGYVHTYHGYGVVMNPPDDKAWYLLHRQRLKHNASHPNSAQLSITAADFDRVVGHCAAMTDHAAAVFAAELIAAYPKAKVILNTRRDVRAWHRSVKNTIIVHSKDWMFWLKSFFHAELFWAQQGYYRGTLNWFYRGDFQKNSINVLMEHCERVRSLVPKDQLLEWDVEDGWEPLCKFLGKEIPDIPFPRTNDSISFFKRCEECYNAQVQKATRNMYVFFTLLLCMLTLYAVISWR
;
A
#
# COMPACT_ATOMS: atom_id res chain seq x y z
N MET A 1 18.31 -38.99 -64.72
CA MET A 1 19.08 -37.86 -64.15
C MET A 1 18.65 -37.67 -62.71
N GLN A 2 19.50 -38.11 -61.77
CA GLN A 2 19.43 -37.78 -60.36
C GLN A 2 19.86 -36.33 -60.14
N THR A 3 19.28 -35.65 -59.14
CA THR A 3 19.93 -34.59 -58.34
C THR A 3 19.19 -34.51 -57.00
N SER A 4 19.61 -35.29 -56.01
CA SER A 4 20.45 -34.93 -54.86
C SER A 4 19.86 -33.85 -53.92
N ARG A 5 19.25 -34.31 -52.82
CA ARG A 5 19.04 -33.51 -51.59
C ARG A 5 20.39 -33.24 -50.93
N ALA A 6 20.81 -31.98 -50.90
CA ALA A 6 21.91 -31.53 -50.03
C ALA A 6 21.37 -31.15 -48.64
N LYS A 7 21.97 -31.75 -47.61
CA LYS A 7 21.78 -31.39 -46.19
C LYS A 7 22.40 -30.01 -45.94
N ILE A 8 21.63 -29.08 -45.40
CA ILE A 8 22.12 -27.80 -44.89
C ILE A 8 22.40 -27.99 -43.38
N GLN A 9 23.67 -27.81 -42.99
CA GLN A 9 24.10 -27.69 -41.59
C GLN A 9 23.59 -26.36 -41.00
N PRO A 10 23.28 -26.29 -39.69
CA PRO A 10 22.94 -25.02 -39.05
C PRO A 10 24.19 -24.15 -38.89
N SER A 11 24.12 -22.93 -39.40
CA SER A 11 25.12 -21.87 -39.18
C SER A 11 25.14 -21.44 -37.71
N GLU A 12 26.34 -21.36 -37.13
CA GLU A 12 26.60 -20.74 -35.83
C GLU A 12 26.14 -19.27 -35.83
N SER A 13 25.02 -19.00 -35.16
CA SER A 13 24.58 -17.64 -34.87
C SER A 13 25.28 -17.10 -33.61
N LYS A 14 25.84 -15.90 -33.73
CA LYS A 14 26.37 -15.11 -32.61
C LYS A 14 25.31 -14.98 -31.49
N PRO A 15 25.68 -15.02 -30.20
CA PRO A 15 24.71 -14.93 -29.12
C PRO A 15 24.10 -13.53 -29.02
N ASP A 16 22.77 -13.50 -29.03
CA ASP A 16 21.92 -12.33 -28.80
C ASP A 16 22.10 -11.75 -27.38
N ARG A 17 21.91 -10.44 -27.25
CA ARG A 17 22.06 -9.61 -26.04
C ARG A 17 21.09 -9.91 -24.87
N VAL A 18 20.61 -11.15 -24.76
CA VAL A 18 19.69 -11.62 -23.69
C VAL A 18 20.39 -12.53 -22.67
N THR A 19 21.66 -12.90 -22.86
CA THR A 19 22.31 -13.93 -22.03
C THR A 19 23.14 -13.43 -20.83
N VAL A 20 23.20 -12.11 -20.55
CA VAL A 20 24.05 -11.59 -19.44
C VAL A 20 23.26 -11.20 -18.18
N MET A 21 21.92 -11.25 -18.18
CA MET A 21 21.12 -10.75 -17.04
C MET A 21 20.31 -11.84 -16.32
N THR A 22 20.80 -13.07 -16.35
CA THR A 22 20.15 -14.25 -15.73
C THR A 22 21.05 -15.01 -14.75
N MET A 23 22.03 -14.34 -14.14
CA MET A 23 22.97 -14.96 -13.17
C MET A 23 22.81 -14.55 -11.70
N LEU A 24 21.70 -13.89 -11.34
CA LEU A 24 21.24 -13.83 -9.95
C LEU A 24 19.82 -14.40 -9.85
N THR A 25 19.66 -15.63 -10.36
CA THR A 25 18.44 -16.39 -10.12
C THR A 25 18.36 -16.77 -8.65
N ARG A 26 17.11 -16.76 -8.15
CA ARG A 26 16.64 -17.13 -6.81
C ARG A 26 17.41 -18.27 -6.09
N PRO A 27 17.97 -19.31 -6.76
CA PRO A 27 18.74 -20.34 -6.07
C PRO A 27 20.05 -19.85 -5.44
N ALA A 28 20.70 -18.80 -5.96
CA ALA A 28 22.00 -18.35 -5.46
C ALA A 28 21.88 -17.63 -4.11
N LEU A 29 20.86 -16.78 -3.94
CA LEU A 29 20.56 -16.12 -2.67
C LEU A 29 20.10 -17.13 -1.61
N VAL A 30 19.28 -18.11 -2.02
CA VAL A 30 18.85 -19.23 -1.17
C VAL A 30 20.05 -20.08 -0.75
N LYS A 31 20.97 -20.42 -1.67
CA LYS A 31 22.21 -21.15 -1.34
C LYS A 31 23.13 -20.36 -0.43
N HIS A 32 23.20 -19.04 -0.58
CA HIS A 32 24.02 -18.18 0.28
C HIS A 32 23.45 -18.12 1.70
N VAL A 33 22.14 -17.95 1.85
CA VAL A 33 21.45 -18.03 3.15
C VAL A 33 21.58 -19.43 3.76
N GLN A 34 21.46 -20.50 2.97
CA GLN A 34 21.68 -21.89 3.40
C GLN A 34 23.12 -22.12 3.90
N PHE A 35 24.11 -21.53 3.21
CA PHE A 35 25.52 -21.63 3.57
C PHE A 35 25.82 -20.88 4.88
N THR A 36 25.35 -19.64 5.00
CA THR A 36 25.54 -18.80 6.20
C THR A 36 24.81 -19.38 7.42
N ALA A 37 23.61 -19.94 7.25
CA ALA A 37 22.88 -20.62 8.32
C ALA A 37 23.56 -21.92 8.78
N ARG A 38 24.13 -22.72 7.86
CA ARG A 38 24.92 -23.91 8.21
C ARG A 38 26.20 -23.56 8.97
N GLN A 39 26.87 -22.48 8.60
CA GLN A 39 28.08 -21.99 9.30
C GLN A 39 27.80 -21.50 10.72
N LEU A 40 26.61 -20.90 10.95
CA LEU A 40 26.18 -20.46 12.29
C LEU A 40 25.72 -21.63 13.18
N MET A 41 25.11 -22.67 12.60
CA MET A 41 24.65 -23.87 13.34
C MET A 41 25.79 -24.81 13.72
N TYR A 42 26.89 -24.85 12.95
CA TYR A 42 28.09 -25.63 13.31
C TYR A 42 28.80 -25.13 14.57
N ARG A 43 28.46 -23.91 15.04
CA ARG A 43 29.00 -23.30 16.27
C ARG A 43 28.08 -23.40 17.49
N GLY A 44 26.96 -24.12 17.43
CA GLY A 44 26.06 -24.24 18.58
C GLY A 44 25.04 -25.36 18.47
N THR A 45 25.31 -26.45 19.21
CA THR A 45 24.41 -27.47 19.76
C THR A 45 23.43 -28.22 18.84
N SER A 46 23.52 -29.55 18.93
CA SER A 46 22.65 -30.56 18.32
C SER A 46 21.17 -30.40 18.69
N SER A 47 20.30 -30.14 17.72
CA SER A 47 18.90 -30.55 17.77
C SER A 47 18.39 -30.95 16.37
N SER A 48 17.37 -31.82 16.36
CA SER A 48 17.02 -32.77 15.30
C SER A 48 16.55 -32.15 13.96
N SER A 49 16.79 -32.90 12.88
CA SER A 49 16.50 -32.57 11.47
C SER A 49 15.05 -32.16 11.16
N LEU A 50 14.09 -32.48 12.04
CA LEU A 50 12.67 -32.15 11.86
C LEU A 50 12.34 -30.68 12.21
N GLN A 51 13.03 -30.09 13.19
CA GLN A 51 12.86 -28.66 13.54
C GLN A 51 13.45 -27.74 12.45
N VAL A 52 14.50 -28.22 11.81
CA VAL A 52 15.20 -27.52 10.73
C VAL A 52 14.31 -27.41 9.49
N HIS A 53 13.54 -28.45 9.16
CA HIS A 53 12.64 -28.42 8.00
C HIS A 53 11.46 -27.44 8.19
N HIS A 54 10.85 -27.42 9.38
CA HIS A 54 9.80 -26.45 9.72
C HIS A 54 10.31 -25.00 9.74
N PHE A 55 11.54 -24.77 10.21
CA PHE A 55 12.16 -23.46 10.16
C PHE A 55 12.36 -22.97 8.72
N PHE A 56 12.71 -23.87 7.79
CA PHE A 56 12.88 -23.51 6.38
C PHE A 56 11.56 -23.25 5.66
N GLU A 57 10.51 -24.05 5.88
CA GLU A 57 9.17 -23.73 5.37
C GLU A 57 8.65 -22.40 5.92
N HIS A 58 8.93 -22.11 7.19
CA HIS A 58 8.58 -20.83 7.80
C HIS A 58 9.36 -19.66 7.18
N CYS A 59 10.65 -19.82 6.89
CA CYS A 59 11.45 -18.81 6.21
C CYS A 59 11.01 -18.58 4.75
N GLU A 60 10.64 -19.63 4.02
CA GLU A 60 10.08 -19.53 2.67
C GLU A 60 8.70 -18.86 2.69
N TYR A 61 7.82 -19.24 3.63
CA TYR A 61 6.53 -18.59 3.87
C TYR A 61 6.68 -17.09 4.21
N MET A 62 7.70 -16.73 4.98
CA MET A 62 8.02 -15.35 5.36
C MET A 62 8.67 -14.57 4.22
N ALA A 63 9.44 -15.23 3.36
CA ALA A 63 10.00 -14.68 2.14
C ALA A 63 8.91 -14.35 1.12
N GLU A 64 7.95 -15.26 0.93
CA GLU A 64 6.79 -15.05 0.06
C GLU A 64 5.90 -13.88 0.51
N ARG A 65 5.92 -13.55 1.80
CA ARG A 65 5.13 -12.46 2.40
C ARG A 65 5.95 -11.21 2.75
N GLY A 66 7.24 -11.14 2.36
CA GLY A 66 8.09 -9.96 2.52
C GLY A 66 8.49 -9.64 3.98
N TYR A 67 8.42 -10.63 4.88
CA TYR A 67 8.70 -10.50 6.32
C TYR A 67 10.15 -10.80 6.72
N ILE A 68 11.01 -11.27 5.80
CA ILE A 68 12.38 -11.74 6.10
C ILE A 68 13.15 -10.75 6.98
N LEU A 69 13.11 -9.45 6.63
CA LEU A 69 13.92 -8.46 7.33
C LEU A 69 13.42 -8.17 8.77
N VAL A 70 12.15 -8.36 9.05
CA VAL A 70 11.59 -8.01 10.37
C VAL A 70 11.86 -9.10 11.39
N GLU A 71 11.80 -10.38 10.99
CA GLU A 71 11.95 -11.52 11.91
C GLU A 71 13.40 -11.98 12.06
N VAL A 72 14.22 -11.85 11.02
CA VAL A 72 15.68 -12.11 11.13
C VAL A 72 16.37 -11.09 12.04
N ILE A 73 15.89 -9.83 12.05
CA ILE A 73 16.42 -8.77 12.89
C ILE A 73 15.65 -8.66 14.21
N ARG A 74 14.47 -9.28 14.34
CA ARG A 74 13.64 -9.22 15.57
C ARG A 74 14.44 -9.57 16.83
N PRO A 75 15.20 -10.69 16.90
CA PRO A 75 15.99 -11.02 18.09
C PRO A 75 17.07 -9.99 18.42
N TYR A 76 17.59 -9.28 17.42
CA TYR A 76 18.59 -8.23 17.59
C TYR A 76 17.95 -6.91 18.04
N ILE A 77 16.76 -6.57 17.53
CA ILE A 77 15.96 -5.43 18.00
C ILE A 77 15.52 -5.64 19.46
N THR A 78 15.10 -6.84 19.85
CA THR A 78 14.74 -7.15 21.24
C THR A 78 15.95 -7.07 22.18
N ARG A 79 17.15 -7.42 21.69
CA ARG A 79 18.41 -7.25 22.44
C ARG A 79 18.85 -5.79 22.59
N LEU A 80 18.53 -4.93 21.62
CA LEU A 80 18.87 -3.50 21.63
C LEU A 80 17.88 -2.64 22.46
N ARG A 81 16.83 -3.24 23.06
CA ARG A 81 15.77 -2.53 23.83
C ARG A 81 15.15 -1.34 23.09
N ILE A 82 15.17 -1.34 21.75
CA ILE A 82 14.62 -0.23 20.96
C ILE A 82 13.10 -0.21 21.13
N THR A 83 12.62 0.85 21.77
CA THR A 83 11.22 1.15 22.01
C THR A 83 10.50 1.48 20.69
N PRO A 84 9.17 1.33 20.64
CA PRO A 84 8.38 1.78 19.49
C PRO A 84 8.54 3.27 19.17
N LEU A 85 8.90 4.10 20.15
CA LEU A 85 9.16 5.54 19.96
C LEU A 85 10.47 5.76 19.20
N GLU A 86 11.54 5.11 19.65
CA GLU A 86 12.86 5.16 18.98
C GLU A 86 12.76 4.63 17.54
N MET A 87 11.92 3.63 17.28
CA MET A 87 11.67 3.16 15.91
C MET A 87 11.01 4.20 14.99
N GLU A 88 10.14 5.08 15.50
CA GLU A 88 9.57 6.17 14.70
C GLU A 88 10.60 7.26 14.43
N GLU A 89 11.43 7.58 15.41
CA GLU A 89 12.53 8.55 15.26
C GLU A 89 13.54 8.07 14.21
N ILE A 90 13.91 6.79 14.25
CA ILE A 90 14.76 6.15 13.24
C ILE A 90 14.13 6.28 11.84
N LYS A 91 12.84 5.95 11.69
CA LYS A 91 12.15 6.09 10.39
C LYS A 91 12.14 7.54 9.91
N ASN A 92 11.91 8.50 10.79
CA ASN A 92 11.89 9.93 10.45
C ASN A 92 13.28 10.45 10.05
N LEU A 93 14.33 9.94 10.69
CA LEU A 93 15.71 10.26 10.35
C LEU A 93 16.11 9.74 8.97
N PHE A 94 15.81 8.47 8.67
CA PHE A 94 16.18 7.85 7.39
C PHE A 94 15.26 8.23 6.23
N TYR A 95 13.99 8.52 6.51
CA TYR A 95 12.97 8.82 5.50
C TYR A 95 12.24 10.13 5.84
N PRO A 96 12.95 11.27 5.82
CA PRO A 96 12.35 12.55 6.13
C PRO A 96 11.28 12.89 5.09
N LEU A 97 10.08 13.16 5.59
CA LEU A 97 8.94 13.64 4.81
C LEU A 97 8.07 14.45 5.77
N ASN A 98 7.75 15.68 5.41
CA ASN A 98 6.95 16.54 6.28
C ASN A 98 5.49 16.30 5.96
N PRO A 99 4.68 15.77 6.91
CA PRO A 99 3.26 15.63 6.66
C PRO A 99 2.63 17.02 6.45
N PRO A 100 1.54 17.10 5.67
CA PRO A 100 0.76 18.33 5.56
C PRO A 100 0.28 18.80 6.93
N CYS A 101 0.22 20.12 7.10
CA CYS A 101 -0.43 20.77 8.23
C CYS A 101 -1.46 21.76 7.68
N ARG A 102 -2.56 21.22 7.16
CA ARG A 102 -3.63 22.02 6.57
C ARG A 102 -4.59 22.51 7.66
N VAL A 103 -5.29 23.58 7.33
CA VAL A 103 -6.38 24.13 8.15
C VAL A 103 -7.68 23.93 7.39
N ARG A 104 -8.78 23.69 8.12
CA ARG A 104 -10.12 23.59 7.56
C ARG A 104 -10.52 24.90 6.89
N THR A 105 -10.66 24.93 5.56
CA THR A 105 -11.05 26.13 4.79
C THR A 105 -12.50 26.13 4.33
N ARG A 106 -13.17 24.97 4.44
CA ARG A 106 -14.59 24.78 4.11
C ARG A 106 -15.14 23.55 4.84
N PRO A 107 -16.44 23.50 5.17
CA PRO A 107 -17.02 22.36 5.86
C PRO A 107 -16.75 21.02 5.14
N MET A 108 -16.61 19.94 5.92
CA MET A 108 -16.74 18.59 5.37
C MET A 108 -18.22 18.32 5.16
N GLU A 109 -18.63 18.13 3.90
CA GLU A 109 -20.02 18.01 3.48
C GLU A 109 -20.40 16.57 3.12
N VAL A 110 -19.48 15.81 2.51
CA VAL A 110 -19.76 14.45 2.01
C VAL A 110 -18.63 13.47 2.33
N LEU A 111 -18.96 12.35 2.98
CA LEU A 111 -18.04 11.25 3.26
C LEU A 111 -18.43 10.02 2.45
N CYS A 112 -17.63 9.64 1.45
CA CYS A 112 -17.84 8.42 0.67
C CYS A 112 -16.97 7.29 1.23
N VAL A 113 -17.54 6.48 2.10
CA VAL A 113 -16.81 5.52 2.95
C VAL A 113 -16.68 4.13 2.32
N GLY A 114 -16.98 3.98 1.04
CA GLY A 114 -16.75 2.73 0.31
C GLY A 114 -15.28 2.43 0.08
N PRO A 115 -14.85 1.15 0.09
CA PRO A 115 -13.46 0.77 -0.10
C PRO A 115 -13.01 1.03 -1.54
N SER A 116 -11.70 0.98 -1.79
CA SER A 116 -11.19 1.10 -3.15
C SER A 116 -11.80 0.09 -4.13
N ARG A 117 -11.87 0.49 -5.40
CA ARG A 117 -12.47 -0.27 -6.52
C ARG A 117 -14.00 -0.43 -6.44
N SER A 118 -14.69 0.33 -5.60
CA SER A 118 -16.16 0.43 -5.53
C SER A 118 -16.73 1.67 -6.23
N GLY A 119 -16.13 2.08 -7.36
CA GLY A 119 -16.55 3.28 -8.09
C GLY A 119 -16.04 4.60 -7.48
N THR A 120 -15.07 4.56 -6.56
CA THR A 120 -14.58 5.72 -5.79
C THR A 120 -14.07 6.88 -6.65
N TRP A 121 -13.40 6.59 -7.77
CA TRP A 121 -12.91 7.63 -8.70
C TRP A 121 -14.03 8.24 -9.54
N SER A 122 -14.97 7.43 -10.02
CA SER A 122 -16.17 7.91 -10.70
C SER A 122 -17.00 8.79 -9.78
N LEU A 123 -17.20 8.36 -8.52
CA LEU A 123 -17.91 9.13 -7.50
C LEU A 123 -17.19 10.44 -7.17
N ARG A 124 -15.85 10.42 -7.05
CA ARG A 124 -15.05 11.64 -6.91
C ARG A 124 -15.28 12.62 -8.06
N THR A 125 -15.26 12.12 -9.30
CA THR A 125 -15.50 12.93 -10.50
C THR A 125 -16.91 13.50 -10.52
N ALA A 126 -17.91 12.69 -10.15
CA ALA A 126 -19.30 13.12 -10.03
C ALA A 126 -19.47 14.24 -9.01
N LEU A 127 -18.87 14.09 -7.82
CA LEU A 127 -18.90 15.12 -6.77
C LEU A 127 -18.27 16.44 -7.23
N ILE A 128 -17.17 16.39 -8.00
CA ILE A 128 -16.58 17.61 -8.56
C ILE A 128 -17.57 18.32 -9.50
N HIS A 129 -18.27 17.58 -10.37
CA HIS A 129 -19.32 18.16 -11.23
C HIS A 129 -20.49 18.76 -10.44
N LEU A 130 -20.80 18.21 -9.25
CA LEU A 130 -21.84 18.74 -8.36
C LEU A 130 -21.39 19.93 -7.48
N GLY A 131 -20.18 20.44 -7.71
CA GLY A 131 -19.63 21.62 -7.03
C GLY A 131 -18.73 21.31 -5.82
N TYR A 132 -18.47 20.04 -5.51
CA TYR A 132 -17.51 19.64 -4.47
C TYR A 132 -16.06 19.65 -5.02
N VAL A 133 -15.62 20.82 -5.48
CA VAL A 133 -14.37 21.03 -6.27
C VAL A 133 -13.13 20.41 -5.60
N HIS A 134 -13.06 20.42 -4.27
CA HIS A 134 -12.01 19.74 -3.51
C HIS A 134 -12.54 18.43 -2.91
N THR A 135 -12.58 17.39 -3.74
CA THR A 135 -12.88 16.03 -3.30
C THR A 135 -11.59 15.20 -3.21
N TYR A 136 -11.23 14.81 -1.98
CA TYR A 136 -10.10 13.93 -1.69
C TYR A 136 -10.38 12.51 -2.19
N HIS A 137 -9.35 11.81 -2.66
CA HIS A 137 -9.43 10.43 -3.14
C HIS A 137 -8.11 9.71 -2.80
N GLY A 138 -8.04 8.38 -2.90
CA GLY A 138 -6.83 7.60 -2.56
C GLY A 138 -5.63 7.92 -3.46
N TYR A 139 -5.83 8.25 -4.74
CA TYR A 139 -4.78 8.90 -5.53
C TYR A 139 -4.23 10.21 -4.93
N GLY A 140 -4.90 10.84 -3.97
CA GLY A 140 -4.38 11.97 -3.21
C GLY A 140 -3.04 11.66 -2.55
N VAL A 141 -2.85 10.44 -2.02
CA VAL A 141 -1.54 10.04 -1.46
C VAL A 141 -0.48 9.85 -2.54
N VAL A 142 -0.90 9.44 -3.74
CA VAL A 142 -0.01 9.23 -4.89
C VAL A 142 0.38 10.56 -5.55
N MET A 143 -0.55 11.53 -5.58
CA MET A 143 -0.35 12.87 -6.14
C MET A 143 0.31 13.83 -5.14
N ASN A 144 0.20 13.55 -3.85
CA ASN A 144 0.82 14.30 -2.77
C ASN A 144 1.38 13.32 -1.72
N PRO A 145 2.58 12.76 -1.95
CA PRO A 145 3.21 11.75 -1.11
C PRO A 145 3.30 12.06 0.39
N PRO A 146 3.44 13.33 0.84
CA PRO A 146 3.30 13.68 2.25
C PRO A 146 2.04 13.18 2.95
N ASP A 147 0.93 12.99 2.23
CA ASP A 147 -0.33 12.50 2.81
C ASP A 147 -0.19 11.06 3.32
N ASP A 148 0.62 10.19 2.69
CA ASP A 148 0.85 8.82 3.16
C ASP A 148 1.40 8.79 4.59
N LYS A 149 2.34 9.69 4.88
CA LYS A 149 2.89 9.82 6.22
C LYS A 149 1.85 10.37 7.20
N ALA A 150 0.99 11.29 6.77
CA ALA A 150 -0.08 11.82 7.60
C ALA A 150 -1.07 10.72 8.01
N TRP A 151 -1.56 9.94 7.04
CA TRP A 151 -2.45 8.81 7.29
C TRP A 151 -1.79 7.72 8.13
N TYR A 152 -0.49 7.47 7.91
CA TYR A 152 0.30 6.60 8.79
C TYR A 152 0.29 7.09 10.23
N LEU A 153 0.58 8.37 10.49
CA LEU A 153 0.61 8.92 11.85
C LEU A 153 -0.76 8.83 12.54
N LEU A 154 -1.85 9.13 11.83
CA LEU A 154 -3.21 8.94 12.34
C LEU A 154 -3.50 7.47 12.66
N HIS A 155 -3.08 6.56 11.78
CA HIS A 155 -3.21 5.12 12.02
C HIS A 155 -2.41 4.69 13.27
N ARG A 156 -1.20 5.20 13.46
CA ARG A 156 -0.38 4.91 14.66
C ARG A 156 -1.00 5.48 15.93
N GLN A 157 -1.55 6.69 15.89
CA GLN A 157 -2.30 7.30 17.00
C GLN A 157 -3.48 6.41 17.42
N ARG A 158 -4.28 5.94 16.45
CA ARG A 158 -5.36 4.96 16.69
C ARG A 158 -4.85 3.70 17.38
N LEU A 159 -3.82 3.07 16.81
CA LEU A 159 -3.30 1.81 17.36
C LEU A 159 -2.77 1.98 18.79
N LYS A 160 -2.04 3.06 19.07
CA LYS A 160 -1.55 3.37 20.42
C LYS A 160 -2.71 3.55 21.40
N HIS A 161 -3.71 4.32 21.02
CA HIS A 161 -4.88 4.53 21.87
C HIS A 161 -5.63 3.23 22.17
N ASN A 162 -5.91 2.41 21.15
CA ASN A 162 -6.63 1.15 21.32
C ASN A 162 -5.84 0.15 22.18
N ALA A 163 -4.51 0.16 22.10
CA ALA A 163 -3.66 -0.67 22.96
C ALA A 163 -3.69 -0.19 24.42
N SER A 164 -3.71 1.13 24.66
CA SER A 164 -3.79 1.70 26.00
C SER A 164 -5.20 1.65 26.62
N HIS A 165 -6.24 1.60 25.80
CA HIS A 165 -7.64 1.65 26.24
C HIS A 165 -8.50 0.59 25.51
N PRO A 166 -8.25 -0.72 25.74
CA PRO A 166 -8.87 -1.80 24.97
C PRO A 166 -10.41 -1.87 25.09
N ASN A 167 -10.97 -1.30 26.15
CA ASN A 167 -12.42 -1.31 26.43
C ASN A 167 -13.08 0.07 26.25
N SER A 168 -12.36 1.07 25.74
CA SER A 168 -12.90 2.40 25.56
C SER A 168 -13.64 2.53 24.23
N ALA A 169 -14.86 3.09 24.28
CA ALA A 169 -15.58 3.55 23.09
C ALA A 169 -15.03 4.88 22.56
N GLN A 170 -14.13 5.55 23.29
CA GLN A 170 -13.55 6.83 22.90
C GLN A 170 -12.66 6.66 21.66
N LEU A 171 -12.87 7.55 20.69
CA LEU A 171 -12.04 7.61 19.49
C LEU A 171 -10.88 8.57 19.73
N SER A 172 -9.68 8.20 19.29
CA SER A 172 -8.47 8.99 19.50
C SER A 172 -8.23 10.05 18.45
N ILE A 173 -8.87 9.95 17.29
CA ILE A 173 -8.65 10.85 16.16
C ILE A 173 -9.81 11.85 16.12
N THR A 174 -9.47 13.13 16.10
CA THR A 174 -10.43 14.24 16.11
C THR A 174 -10.62 14.86 14.73
N ALA A 175 -11.63 15.74 14.58
CA ALA A 175 -11.78 16.56 13.37
C ALA A 175 -10.51 17.37 13.06
N ALA A 176 -9.88 17.97 14.08
CA ALA A 176 -8.65 18.74 13.92
C ALA A 176 -7.47 17.89 13.38
N ASP A 177 -7.41 16.61 13.77
CA ASP A 177 -6.39 15.68 13.26
C ASP A 177 -6.62 15.37 11.77
N PHE A 178 -7.88 15.16 11.37
CA PHE A 178 -8.23 15.00 9.96
C PHE A 178 -8.03 16.29 9.16
N ASP A 179 -8.31 17.46 9.74
CA ASP A 179 -8.17 18.77 9.09
C ASP A 179 -6.73 19.04 8.63
N ARG A 180 -5.74 18.55 9.40
CA ARG A 180 -4.32 18.61 9.01
C ARG A 180 -4.05 17.95 7.66
N VAL A 181 -4.86 16.96 7.28
CA VAL A 181 -4.73 16.22 6.01
C VAL A 181 -5.76 16.68 4.98
N VAL A 182 -7.02 16.84 5.34
CA VAL A 182 -8.12 17.09 4.39
C VAL A 182 -8.90 18.38 4.66
N GLY A 183 -8.31 19.34 5.39
CA GLY A 183 -8.99 20.60 5.76
C GLY A 183 -9.47 21.44 4.58
N HIS A 184 -8.81 21.33 3.42
CA HIS A 184 -9.20 22.02 2.20
C HIS A 184 -10.32 21.31 1.42
N CYS A 185 -10.68 20.08 1.80
CA CYS A 185 -11.62 19.24 1.06
C CYS A 185 -13.04 19.36 1.60
N ALA A 186 -14.01 19.50 0.70
CA ALA A 186 -15.44 19.44 1.02
C ALA A 186 -15.97 18.01 1.06
N ALA A 187 -15.29 17.10 0.36
CA ALA A 187 -15.67 15.70 0.31
C ALA A 187 -14.45 14.79 0.28
N MET A 188 -14.65 13.53 0.65
CA MET A 188 -13.57 12.53 0.70
C MET A 188 -14.08 11.16 0.24
N THR A 189 -13.29 10.46 -0.56
CA THR A 189 -13.59 9.11 -1.05
C THR A 189 -12.41 8.17 -0.91
N ASP A 190 -12.64 6.87 -1.16
CA ASP A 190 -11.62 5.83 -1.32
C ASP A 190 -11.00 5.33 0.00
N HIS A 191 -9.82 4.70 -0.06
CA HIS A 191 -9.26 3.88 1.03
C HIS A 191 -9.22 4.58 2.39
N ALA A 192 -8.72 5.81 2.46
CA ALA A 192 -8.65 6.54 3.73
C ALA A 192 -10.04 6.83 4.31
N ALA A 193 -11.05 7.08 3.47
CA ALA A 193 -12.43 7.24 3.93
C ALA A 193 -13.00 5.94 4.51
N ALA A 194 -12.69 4.80 3.88
CA ALA A 194 -13.12 3.49 4.36
C ALA A 194 -12.41 3.08 5.66
N VAL A 195 -11.08 3.21 5.72
CA VAL A 195 -10.27 2.80 6.89
C VAL A 195 -10.56 3.64 8.13
N PHE A 196 -10.92 4.90 7.94
CA PHE A 196 -11.24 5.83 9.02
C PHE A 196 -12.73 6.16 9.11
N ALA A 197 -13.61 5.33 8.53
CA ALA A 197 -15.04 5.63 8.43
C ALA A 197 -15.67 5.98 9.79
N ALA A 198 -15.43 5.17 10.83
CA ALA A 198 -16.03 5.41 12.14
C ALA A 198 -15.55 6.74 12.76
N GLU A 199 -14.26 7.03 12.68
CA GLU A 199 -13.69 8.28 13.18
C GLU A 199 -14.12 9.49 12.34
N LEU A 200 -14.20 9.35 11.02
CA LEU A 200 -14.65 10.42 10.13
C LEU A 200 -16.12 10.75 10.36
N ILE A 201 -16.98 9.74 10.49
CA ILE A 201 -18.42 9.92 10.77
C ILE A 201 -18.59 10.64 12.12
N ALA A 202 -17.86 10.21 13.16
CA ALA A 202 -17.90 10.85 14.46
C ALA A 202 -17.33 12.28 14.45
N ALA A 203 -16.27 12.53 13.69
CA ALA A 203 -15.62 13.83 13.58
C ALA A 203 -16.45 14.86 12.79
N TYR A 204 -17.24 14.41 11.81
CA TYR A 204 -18.05 15.26 10.94
C TYR A 204 -19.51 14.84 10.94
N PRO A 205 -20.24 14.98 12.07
CA PRO A 205 -21.61 14.47 12.23
C PRO A 205 -22.66 15.16 11.36
N LYS A 206 -22.30 16.27 10.69
CA LYS A 206 -23.17 16.98 9.74
C LYS A 206 -22.93 16.57 8.29
N ALA A 207 -21.87 15.81 8.00
CA ALA A 207 -21.57 15.38 6.66
C ALA A 207 -22.52 14.25 6.24
N LYS A 208 -23.04 14.33 5.01
CA LYS A 208 -23.79 13.23 4.41
C LYS A 208 -22.84 12.07 4.12
N VAL A 209 -23.27 10.84 4.39
CA VAL A 209 -22.45 9.64 4.20
C VAL A 209 -22.95 8.84 3.01
N ILE A 210 -22.04 8.49 2.12
CA ILE A 210 -22.29 7.60 0.99
C ILE A 210 -21.52 6.31 1.22
N LEU A 211 -22.24 5.21 1.42
CA LEU A 211 -21.68 3.86 1.45
C LEU A 211 -21.68 3.29 0.03
N ASN A 212 -20.63 3.62 -0.73
CA ASN A 212 -20.49 3.12 -2.09
C ASN A 212 -19.92 1.70 -2.10
N THR A 213 -20.62 0.76 -2.75
CA THR A 213 -20.21 -0.66 -2.83
C THR A 213 -20.37 -1.19 -4.26
N ARG A 214 -20.12 -2.50 -4.45
CA ARG A 214 -20.44 -3.20 -5.70
C ARG A 214 -21.40 -4.33 -5.40
N ARG A 215 -22.50 -4.41 -6.15
CA ARG A 215 -23.48 -5.51 -6.05
C ARG A 215 -22.81 -6.87 -6.20
N ASP A 216 -21.95 -7.02 -7.21
CA ASP A 216 -21.08 -8.20 -7.32
C ASP A 216 -19.81 -8.01 -6.46
N VAL A 217 -19.92 -8.42 -5.20
CA VAL A 217 -18.82 -8.41 -4.23
C VAL A 217 -17.64 -9.27 -4.69
N ARG A 218 -17.88 -10.36 -5.44
CA ARG A 218 -16.80 -11.23 -5.94
C ARG A 218 -16.06 -10.57 -7.09
N ALA A 219 -16.75 -9.84 -7.97
CA ALA A 219 -16.11 -9.02 -8.99
C ALA A 219 -15.29 -7.89 -8.37
N TRP A 220 -15.81 -7.24 -7.32
CA TRP A 220 -15.04 -6.27 -6.55
C TRP A 220 -13.76 -6.89 -5.96
N HIS A 221 -13.86 -8.05 -5.29
CA HIS A 221 -12.70 -8.76 -4.77
C HIS A 221 -11.63 -9.00 -5.86
N ARG A 222 -12.05 -9.53 -7.02
CA ARG A 222 -11.13 -9.77 -8.15
C ARG A 222 -10.49 -8.47 -8.66
N SER A 223 -11.26 -7.38 -8.73
CA SER A 223 -10.77 -6.06 -9.15
C SER A 223 -9.69 -5.54 -8.20
N VAL A 224 -9.91 -5.58 -6.88
CA VAL A 224 -8.91 -5.17 -5.88
C VAL A 224 -7.68 -6.07 -5.94
N LYS A 225 -7.88 -7.40 -6.00
CA LYS A 225 -6.79 -8.38 -6.10
C LYS A 225 -5.89 -8.11 -7.30
N ASN A 226 -6.48 -7.82 -8.45
CA ASN A 226 -5.76 -7.66 -9.72
C ASN A 226 -5.19 -6.25 -9.95
N THR A 227 -5.42 -5.29 -9.04
CA THR A 227 -4.92 -3.92 -9.18
C THR A 227 -4.07 -3.52 -7.98
N ILE A 228 -4.69 -3.33 -6.82
CA ILE A 228 -4.04 -2.80 -5.62
C ILE A 228 -3.11 -3.84 -4.98
N ILE A 229 -3.56 -5.10 -4.89
CA ILE A 229 -2.80 -6.16 -4.22
C ILE A 229 -1.63 -6.67 -5.09
N VAL A 230 -1.69 -6.46 -6.41
CA VAL A 230 -0.53 -6.74 -7.28
C VAL A 230 0.61 -5.78 -6.94
N HIS A 231 0.32 -4.47 -6.80
CA HIS A 231 1.35 -3.49 -6.42
C HIS A 231 1.93 -3.73 -5.02
N SER A 232 1.13 -4.17 -4.06
CA SER A 232 1.66 -4.48 -2.71
C SER A 232 2.66 -5.64 -2.71
N LYS A 233 2.61 -6.50 -3.75
CA LYS A 233 3.50 -7.64 -3.98
C LYS A 233 4.63 -7.35 -4.97
N ASP A 234 4.75 -6.11 -5.46
CA ASP A 234 5.85 -5.72 -6.34
C ASP A 234 7.15 -5.64 -5.53
N TRP A 235 8.01 -6.64 -5.71
CA TRP A 235 9.29 -6.74 -5.03
C TRP A 235 10.25 -5.59 -5.40
N MET A 236 10.15 -5.06 -6.62
CA MET A 236 11.00 -3.98 -7.08
C MET A 236 10.56 -2.66 -6.47
N PHE A 237 9.25 -2.41 -6.40
CA PHE A 237 8.71 -1.27 -5.67
C PHE A 237 9.11 -1.33 -4.18
N TRP A 238 8.99 -2.51 -3.55
CA TRP A 238 9.44 -2.74 -2.18
C TRP A 238 10.93 -2.43 -2.01
N LEU A 239 11.81 -2.95 -2.89
CA LEU A 239 13.25 -2.70 -2.81
C LEU A 239 13.57 -1.22 -2.97
N LYS A 240 12.98 -0.56 -3.98
CA LYS A 240 13.18 0.87 -4.24
C LYS A 240 12.69 1.75 -3.09
N SER A 241 11.71 1.29 -2.30
CA SER A 241 11.20 2.03 -1.14
C SER A 241 12.29 2.31 -0.09
N PHE A 242 13.32 1.48 0.03
CA PHE A 242 14.45 1.74 0.95
C PHE A 242 15.37 2.88 0.49
N PHE A 243 15.23 3.35 -0.74
CA PHE A 243 16.13 4.34 -1.34
C PHE A 243 15.43 5.68 -1.61
N HIS A 244 14.17 5.84 -1.20
CA HIS A 244 13.42 7.09 -1.39
C HIS A 244 12.30 7.26 -0.36
N ALA A 245 12.29 8.38 0.37
CA ALA A 245 11.37 8.63 1.47
C ALA A 245 9.88 8.54 1.08
N GLU A 246 9.49 9.10 -0.07
CA GLU A 246 8.09 9.04 -0.51
C GLU A 246 7.62 7.60 -0.82
N LEU A 247 8.48 6.78 -1.45
CA LEU A 247 8.16 5.38 -1.72
C LEU A 247 8.16 4.55 -0.43
N PHE A 248 9.05 4.88 0.51
CA PHE A 248 9.04 4.31 1.85
C PHE A 248 7.69 4.53 2.54
N TRP A 249 7.19 5.77 2.57
CA TRP A 249 5.93 6.09 3.21
C TRP A 249 4.72 5.51 2.47
N ALA A 250 4.73 5.42 1.14
CA ALA A 250 3.73 4.65 0.39
C ALA A 250 3.74 3.17 0.79
N GLN A 251 4.92 2.55 0.90
CA GLN A 251 5.04 1.15 1.29
C GLN A 251 4.63 0.91 2.75
N GLN A 252 5.08 1.75 3.68
CA GLN A 252 4.89 1.58 5.12
C GLN A 252 3.53 2.09 5.60
N GLY A 253 3.11 3.26 5.13
CA GLY A 253 1.86 3.92 5.51
C GLY A 253 0.64 3.29 4.87
N TYR A 254 0.70 3.07 3.56
CA TYR A 254 -0.42 2.51 2.81
C TYR A 254 -0.39 0.98 2.78
N TYR A 255 0.55 0.37 2.05
CA TYR A 255 0.49 -1.07 1.76
C TYR A 255 0.67 -1.94 3.01
N ARG A 256 1.72 -1.71 3.81
CA ARG A 256 2.01 -2.48 5.05
C ARG A 256 1.24 -1.95 6.26
N GLY A 257 0.79 -0.70 6.20
CA GLY A 257 0.05 -0.03 7.26
C GLY A 257 -1.45 -0.21 7.08
N THR A 258 -2.12 0.86 6.65
CA THR A 258 -3.58 0.97 6.64
C THR A 258 -4.26 -0.10 5.78
N LEU A 259 -3.72 -0.44 4.61
CA LEU A 259 -4.30 -1.48 3.72
C LEU A 259 -4.21 -2.86 4.36
N ASN A 260 -3.02 -3.24 4.82
CA ASN A 260 -2.81 -4.52 5.49
C ASN A 260 -3.65 -4.64 6.77
N TRP A 261 -3.74 -3.56 7.56
CA TRP A 261 -4.55 -3.52 8.77
C TRP A 261 -6.04 -3.67 8.46
N PHE A 262 -6.56 -2.91 7.48
CA PHE A 262 -7.97 -2.95 7.09
C PHE A 262 -8.41 -4.37 6.70
N TYR A 263 -7.55 -5.09 5.97
CA TYR A 263 -7.81 -6.47 5.55
C TYR A 263 -7.25 -7.54 6.50
N ARG A 264 -6.96 -7.19 7.76
CA ARG A 264 -6.53 -8.12 8.83
C ARG A 264 -5.33 -8.98 8.43
N GLY A 265 -4.38 -8.39 7.69
CA GLY A 265 -3.14 -9.05 7.27
C GLY A 265 -3.24 -9.94 6.03
N ASP A 266 -4.45 -10.26 5.55
CA ASP A 266 -4.65 -11.18 4.42
C ASP A 266 -5.89 -10.80 3.61
N PHE A 267 -5.68 -10.00 2.55
CA PHE A 267 -6.76 -9.57 1.66
C PHE A 267 -7.52 -10.75 1.05
N GLN A 268 -6.80 -11.78 0.60
CA GLN A 268 -7.39 -12.91 -0.11
C GLN A 268 -8.38 -13.66 0.79
N LYS A 269 -8.03 -13.85 2.06
CA LYS A 269 -8.90 -14.55 3.03
C LYS A 269 -10.01 -13.67 3.58
N ASN A 270 -9.73 -12.39 3.85
CA ASN A 270 -10.58 -11.57 4.72
C ASN A 270 -11.46 -10.55 3.99
N SER A 271 -11.14 -10.18 2.75
CA SER A 271 -11.75 -9.01 2.08
C SER A 271 -13.28 -9.00 2.00
N ILE A 272 -13.92 -10.15 1.76
CA ILE A 272 -15.39 -10.22 1.68
C ILE A 272 -16.01 -9.99 3.07
N ASN A 273 -15.52 -10.69 4.09
CA ASN A 273 -16.02 -10.56 5.46
C ASN A 273 -15.77 -9.15 6.00
N VAL A 274 -14.57 -8.61 5.77
CA VAL A 274 -14.23 -7.22 6.15
C VAL A 274 -15.17 -6.22 5.47
N LEU A 275 -15.51 -6.41 4.19
CA LEU A 275 -16.45 -5.53 3.50
C LEU A 275 -17.85 -5.60 4.11
N MET A 276 -18.37 -6.81 4.36
CA MET A 276 -19.69 -6.97 4.98
C MET A 276 -19.75 -6.33 6.36
N GLU A 277 -18.75 -6.61 7.21
CA GLU A 277 -18.66 -6.02 8.54
C GLU A 277 -18.50 -4.49 8.50
N HIS A 278 -17.77 -3.96 7.51
CA HIS A 278 -17.65 -2.53 7.26
C HIS A 278 -19.00 -1.90 6.90
N CYS A 279 -19.77 -2.52 6.00
CA CYS A 279 -21.10 -2.05 5.63
C CYS A 279 -22.05 -2.02 6.85
N GLU A 280 -22.11 -3.09 7.63
CA GLU A 280 -22.94 -3.13 8.85
C GLU A 280 -22.51 -2.09 9.88
N ARG A 281 -21.19 -1.89 10.05
CA ARG A 281 -20.67 -0.86 10.93
C ARG A 281 -21.06 0.54 10.48
N VAL A 282 -21.01 0.84 9.19
CA VAL A 282 -21.44 2.15 8.67
C VAL A 282 -22.94 2.35 8.90
N ARG A 283 -23.77 1.33 8.61
CA ARG A 283 -25.22 1.39 8.83
C ARG A 283 -25.60 1.62 10.29
N SER A 284 -24.83 1.09 11.25
CA SER A 284 -25.09 1.30 12.68
C SER A 284 -24.62 2.66 13.20
N LEU A 285 -23.68 3.31 12.52
CA LEU A 285 -23.11 4.60 12.93
C LEU A 285 -23.85 5.80 12.34
N VAL A 286 -24.52 5.64 11.20
CA VAL A 286 -25.11 6.76 10.45
C VAL A 286 -26.64 6.68 10.49
N PRO A 287 -27.33 7.78 10.87
CA PRO A 287 -28.79 7.88 10.71
C PRO A 287 -29.23 7.62 9.26
N LYS A 288 -30.38 6.96 9.08
CA LYS A 288 -30.87 6.56 7.75
C LYS A 288 -31.06 7.73 6.78
N ASP A 289 -31.43 8.91 7.29
CA ASP A 289 -31.61 10.13 6.52
C ASP A 289 -30.29 10.78 6.07
N GLN A 290 -29.17 10.40 6.70
CA GLN A 290 -27.81 10.85 6.36
C GLN A 290 -26.99 9.80 5.62
N LEU A 291 -27.57 8.64 5.31
CA LEU A 291 -26.89 7.52 4.65
C LEU A 291 -27.49 7.25 3.27
N LEU A 292 -26.64 7.26 2.25
CA LEU A 292 -26.93 6.72 0.93
C LEU A 292 -26.12 5.45 0.69
N GLU A 293 -26.78 4.31 0.51
CA GLU A 293 -26.16 3.13 -0.09
C GLU A 293 -26.22 3.26 -1.61
N TRP A 294 -25.07 3.09 -2.28
CA TRP A 294 -24.95 3.41 -3.70
C TRP A 294 -23.99 2.45 -4.42
N ASP A 295 -24.36 2.00 -5.61
CA ASP A 295 -23.48 1.36 -6.58
C ASP A 295 -23.19 2.34 -7.73
N VAL A 296 -22.01 2.24 -8.36
CA VAL A 296 -21.68 3.05 -9.55
C VAL A 296 -22.67 2.90 -10.70
N GLU A 297 -23.38 1.77 -10.76
CA GLU A 297 -24.46 1.51 -11.72
C GLU A 297 -25.74 2.32 -11.45
N ASP A 298 -25.92 2.84 -10.22
CA ASP A 298 -27.07 3.66 -9.86
C ASP A 298 -27.00 5.07 -10.48
N GLY A 299 -25.80 5.54 -10.82
CA GLY A 299 -25.60 6.77 -11.56
C GLY A 299 -26.04 8.03 -10.79
N TRP A 300 -26.55 9.02 -11.53
CA TRP A 300 -26.82 10.37 -11.04
C TRP A 300 -28.04 10.47 -10.14
N GLU A 301 -29.15 9.82 -10.50
CA GLU A 301 -30.47 10.10 -9.91
C GLU A 301 -30.49 9.95 -8.37
N PRO A 302 -30.12 8.80 -7.77
CA PRO A 302 -30.12 8.66 -6.32
C PRO A 302 -29.05 9.53 -5.65
N LEU A 303 -27.92 9.75 -6.31
CA LEU A 303 -26.83 10.59 -5.80
C LEU A 303 -27.26 12.06 -5.68
N CYS A 304 -27.80 12.63 -6.76
CA CYS A 304 -28.27 14.01 -6.82
C CYS A 304 -29.45 14.24 -5.88
N LYS A 305 -30.42 13.32 -5.85
CA LYS A 305 -31.56 13.38 -4.92
C LYS A 305 -31.09 13.42 -3.47
N PHE A 306 -30.19 12.51 -3.09
CA PHE A 306 -29.65 12.46 -1.73
C PHE A 306 -28.86 13.73 -1.37
N LEU A 307 -28.08 14.27 -2.32
CA LEU A 307 -27.27 15.46 -2.09
C LEU A 307 -28.07 16.77 -2.21
N GLY A 308 -29.31 16.74 -2.71
CA GLY A 308 -30.11 17.94 -2.97
C GLY A 308 -29.55 18.78 -4.11
N LYS A 309 -29.07 18.11 -5.18
CA LYS A 309 -28.47 18.74 -6.36
C LYS A 309 -29.29 18.41 -7.61
N GLU A 310 -29.22 19.28 -8.60
CA GLU A 310 -29.77 18.98 -9.93
C GLU A 310 -28.95 17.90 -10.62
N ILE A 311 -29.60 17.12 -11.49
CA ILE A 311 -28.91 16.11 -12.31
C ILE A 311 -28.20 16.84 -13.45
N PRO A 312 -26.87 16.72 -13.59
CA PRO A 312 -26.15 17.34 -14.70
C PRO A 312 -26.53 16.72 -16.05
N ASP A 313 -26.56 17.52 -17.11
CA ASP A 313 -26.76 17.05 -18.50
C ASP A 313 -25.47 16.46 -19.11
N ILE A 314 -24.88 15.49 -18.41
CA ILE A 314 -23.73 14.71 -18.85
C ILE A 314 -23.88 13.24 -18.39
N PRO A 315 -23.36 12.26 -19.15
CA PRO A 315 -23.34 10.87 -18.69
C PRO A 315 -22.61 10.72 -17.35
N PHE A 316 -23.07 9.79 -16.50
CA PHE A 316 -22.39 9.52 -15.24
C PHE A 316 -20.93 9.09 -15.52
N PRO A 317 -19.93 9.65 -14.81
CA PRO A 317 -18.53 9.34 -15.09
C PRO A 317 -18.23 7.84 -14.97
N ARG A 318 -17.78 7.21 -16.06
CA ARG A 318 -17.28 5.83 -16.08
C ARG A 318 -15.79 5.84 -16.34
N THR A 319 -14.99 5.86 -15.28
CA THR A 319 -13.54 6.06 -15.35
C THR A 319 -12.82 5.09 -14.40
N ASN A 320 -11.50 4.94 -14.57
CA ASN A 320 -10.63 4.11 -13.70
C ASN A 320 -10.81 2.58 -13.86
N ASP A 321 -10.89 2.10 -15.11
CA ASP A 321 -10.66 0.69 -15.42
C ASP A 321 -9.25 0.23 -14.96
N SER A 322 -8.95 -1.07 -15.04
CA SER A 322 -7.66 -1.59 -14.58
C SER A 322 -6.47 -1.03 -15.36
N ILE A 323 -6.60 -0.81 -16.67
CA ILE A 323 -5.53 -0.33 -17.54
C ILE A 323 -5.18 1.13 -17.18
N SER A 324 -6.20 1.99 -17.12
CA SER A 324 -6.05 3.39 -16.72
C SER A 324 -5.57 3.54 -15.28
N PHE A 325 -5.93 2.61 -14.39
CA PHE A 325 -5.36 2.56 -13.04
C PHE A 325 -3.85 2.33 -13.05
N PHE A 326 -3.37 1.29 -13.75
CA PHE A 326 -1.94 1.00 -13.82
C PHE A 326 -1.14 2.13 -14.45
N LYS A 327 -1.62 2.66 -15.58
CA LYS A 327 -0.99 3.79 -16.26
C LYS A 327 -0.83 4.99 -15.33
N ARG A 328 -1.87 5.31 -14.56
CA ARG A 328 -1.84 6.44 -13.63
C ARG A 328 -0.90 6.20 -12.45
N CYS A 329 -0.90 5.00 -11.87
CA CYS A 329 0.06 4.64 -10.83
C CYS A 329 1.52 4.78 -11.33
N GLU A 330 1.80 4.30 -12.55
CA GLU A 330 3.11 4.43 -13.18
C GLU A 330 3.49 5.91 -13.38
N GLU A 331 2.61 6.71 -13.99
CA GLU A 331 2.82 8.14 -14.22
C GLU A 331 3.13 8.88 -12.91
N CYS A 332 2.35 8.62 -11.86
CA CYS A 332 2.51 9.32 -10.60
C CYS A 332 3.77 8.91 -9.82
N TYR A 333 4.19 7.64 -9.86
CA TYR A 333 5.38 7.18 -9.15
C TYR A 333 6.66 7.30 -9.97
N ASN A 334 6.59 7.57 -11.28
CA ASN A 334 7.76 7.52 -12.17
C ASN A 334 8.92 8.37 -11.65
N ALA A 335 8.66 9.63 -11.27
CA ALA A 335 9.70 10.53 -10.77
C ALA A 335 10.38 9.99 -9.50
N GLN A 336 9.61 9.46 -8.56
CA GLN A 336 10.10 8.87 -7.32
C GLN A 336 10.87 7.59 -7.59
N VAL A 337 10.38 6.76 -8.51
CA VAL A 337 11.03 5.52 -8.92
C VAL A 337 12.38 5.80 -9.56
N GLN A 338 12.50 6.83 -10.41
CA GLN A 338 13.78 7.23 -11.00
C GLN A 338 14.76 7.74 -9.94
N LYS A 339 14.30 8.59 -9.00
CA LYS A 339 15.12 9.04 -7.87
C LYS A 339 15.58 7.88 -6.99
N ALA A 340 14.69 6.95 -6.67
CA ALA A 340 15.00 5.75 -5.90
C ALA A 340 16.03 4.87 -6.62
N THR A 341 15.87 4.66 -7.92
CA THR A 341 16.81 3.91 -8.76
C THR A 341 18.19 4.57 -8.77
N ARG A 342 18.27 5.88 -8.94
CA ARG A 342 19.54 6.62 -8.85
C ARG A 342 20.20 6.44 -7.48
N ASN A 343 19.45 6.66 -6.40
CA ASN A 343 19.96 6.54 -5.03
C ASN A 343 20.43 5.10 -4.72
N MET A 344 19.72 4.10 -5.23
CA MET A 344 20.08 2.68 -5.14
C MET A 344 21.42 2.40 -5.84
N TYR A 345 21.62 2.91 -7.06
CA TYR A 345 22.90 2.76 -7.76
C TYR A 345 24.05 3.43 -7.00
N VAL A 346 23.86 4.67 -6.53
CA VAL A 346 24.86 5.37 -5.73
C VAL A 346 25.23 4.56 -4.48
N PHE A 347 24.24 4.04 -3.75
CA PHE A 347 24.47 3.22 -2.56
C PHE A 347 25.31 1.97 -2.88
N PHE A 348 24.92 1.19 -3.89
CA PHE A 348 25.64 -0.03 -4.23
C PHE A 348 27.05 0.23 -4.80
N THR A 349 27.24 1.33 -5.53
CA THR A 349 28.57 1.75 -5.99
C THR A 349 29.47 2.12 -4.81
N LEU A 350 28.98 2.93 -3.85
CA LEU A 350 29.75 3.29 -2.66
C LEU A 350 30.06 2.07 -1.79
N LEU A 351 29.09 1.17 -1.62
CA LEU A 351 29.29 -0.08 -0.89
C LEU A 351 30.37 -0.94 -1.55
N LEU A 352 30.33 -1.08 -2.88
CA LEU A 352 31.36 -1.80 -3.64
C LEU A 352 32.74 -1.16 -3.43
N CYS A 353 32.86 0.18 -3.54
CA CYS A 353 34.11 0.90 -3.30
C CYS A 353 34.66 0.68 -1.89
N MET A 354 33.79 0.67 -0.86
CA MET A 354 34.21 0.40 0.52
C MET A 354 34.67 -1.04 0.71
N LEU A 355 33.97 -2.01 0.12
CA LEU A 355 34.36 -3.42 0.18
C LEU A 355 35.69 -3.68 -0.54
N THR A 356 35.90 -3.06 -1.69
CA THR A 356 37.19 -3.17 -2.41
C THR A 356 38.31 -2.52 -1.62
N LEU A 357 38.08 -1.34 -1.03
CA LEU A 357 39.06 -0.67 -0.17
C LEU A 357 39.41 -1.53 1.05
N TYR A 358 38.40 -2.07 1.73
CA TYR A 358 38.60 -2.97 2.87
C TYR A 358 39.41 -4.21 2.49
N ALA A 359 39.10 -4.84 1.36
CA ALA A 359 39.83 -6.01 0.87
C ALA A 359 41.30 -5.68 0.55
N VAL A 360 41.57 -4.52 -0.07
CA VAL A 360 42.93 -4.07 -0.36
C VAL A 360 43.73 -3.76 0.90
N ILE A 361 43.11 -3.11 1.90
CA ILE A 361 43.77 -2.79 3.18
C ILE A 361 44.03 -4.06 3.97
N SER A 362 43.07 -4.99 4.05
CA SER A 362 43.19 -6.23 4.83
C SER A 362 44.16 -7.25 4.22
N TRP A 363 44.56 -7.04 2.96
CA TRP A 363 45.56 -7.86 2.28
C TRP A 363 47.00 -7.41 2.58
N ARG A 364 47.19 -6.17 3.02
CA ARG A 364 48.48 -5.64 3.50
C ARG A 364 48.63 -5.92 4.98
#